data_AF-A0A6B3F239-F1
#
_entry.id   AF-A0A6B3F239-F1
#
_cell.length_a   1.000
_cell.length_b   1.000
_cell.length_c   1.000
_cell.angle_alpha   90.00
_cell.angle_beta   90.00
_cell.angle_gamma   90.00
#
_symmetry.space_group_name_H-M   'P 1'
#
loop_
_entity.id
_entity.type
_entity.pdbx_description
1 polymer ?
#
loop_
_entity_poly.entity_id
_entity_poly.type
_entity_poly.pdbx_seq_one_letter_code
_entity_poly.pdbx_strand_id
1 'polypeptide(L)'
;ERHHVDLIAIGNGTASRETDKLAGELIAAHPELKLTKVVVSEAGASVYSASAFASQELPELDVSLRGAVSIARRLQDPLAELVKIDPKSIGVGQYQHDLSEVKLSRSLDAVVEDCV
;
A
#
# COMPACT_ATOMS: atom_id res chain seq x y z
N GLU A 1 14.61 -12.07 -11.49
CA GLU A 1 16.06 -12.37 -11.67
C GLU A 1 16.99 -11.22 -11.31
N ARG A 2 17.04 -10.12 -12.09
CA ARG A 2 18.02 -9.02 -11.90
C ARG A 2 18.18 -8.49 -10.47
N HIS A 3 17.08 -8.40 -9.74
CA HIS A 3 17.03 -7.82 -8.38
C HIS A 3 16.83 -8.86 -7.28
N HIS A 4 16.88 -10.16 -7.61
CA HIS A 4 16.67 -11.25 -6.65
C HIS A 4 15.42 -11.04 -5.77
N VAL A 5 14.29 -10.78 -6.44
CA VAL A 5 13.00 -10.55 -5.77
C VAL A 5 12.54 -11.86 -5.11
N ASP A 6 12.16 -11.79 -3.84
CA ASP A 6 11.56 -12.90 -3.10
C ASP A 6 10.03 -12.77 -2.98
N LEU A 7 9.52 -11.53 -2.95
CA LEU A 7 8.13 -11.21 -2.63
C LEU A 7 7.45 -10.37 -3.72
N ILE A 8 6.18 -10.68 -3.99
CA ILE A 8 5.28 -9.90 -4.87
C ILE A 8 4.15 -9.34 -4.02
N ALA A 9 4.14 -8.03 -3.81
CA ALA A 9 3.03 -7.33 -3.16
C ALA A 9 1.97 -6.93 -4.21
N ILE A 10 0.72 -7.29 -3.96
CA ILE A 10 -0.41 -7.02 -4.87
C ILE A 10 -1.44 -6.16 -4.12
N GLY A 11 -1.73 -4.96 -4.63
CA GLY A 11 -2.79 -4.10 -4.08
C GLY A 11 -4.16 -4.77 -4.18
N ASN A 12 -5.00 -4.61 -3.17
CA ASN A 12 -6.33 -5.21 -3.09
C ASN A 12 -7.46 -4.40 -3.75
N GLY A 13 -7.14 -3.47 -4.65
CA GLY A 13 -8.11 -2.65 -5.38
C GLY A 13 -8.61 -3.26 -6.68
N THR A 14 -8.87 -2.38 -7.64
CA THR A 14 -9.39 -2.73 -8.97
C THR A 14 -8.47 -3.70 -9.69
N ALA A 15 -9.05 -4.73 -10.30
CA ALA A 15 -8.35 -5.79 -11.02
C ALA A 15 -7.36 -6.63 -10.18
N SER A 16 -7.42 -6.55 -8.86
CA SER A 16 -6.52 -7.29 -7.95
C SER A 16 -6.62 -8.82 -8.10
N ARG A 17 -7.80 -9.35 -8.44
CA ARG A 17 -8.00 -10.80 -8.67
C ARG A 17 -7.28 -11.27 -9.93
N GLU A 18 -7.35 -10.47 -10.98
CA GLU A 18 -6.69 -10.70 -12.25
C GLU A 18 -5.17 -10.59 -12.10
N THR A 19 -4.69 -9.60 -11.33
CA THR A 19 -3.27 -9.46 -10.99
C THR A 19 -2.77 -10.62 -10.12
N ASP A 20 -3.58 -11.06 -9.15
CA ASP A 20 -3.26 -12.22 -8.31
C ASP A 20 -3.13 -13.51 -9.13
N LYS A 21 -4.03 -13.70 -10.12
CA LYS A 21 -3.94 -14.79 -11.08
C LYS A 21 -2.65 -14.70 -11.91
N LEU A 22 -2.34 -13.52 -12.46
CA LEU A 22 -1.12 -13.30 -13.24
C LEU A 22 0.14 -13.59 -12.42
N ALA A 23 0.21 -13.15 -11.17
CA ALA A 23 1.32 -13.45 -10.27
C ALA A 23 1.44 -14.95 -10.00
N GLY A 24 0.31 -15.66 -9.89
CA GLY A 24 0.30 -17.12 -9.75
C GLY A 24 0.84 -17.84 -11.00
N GLU A 25 0.45 -17.39 -12.19
CA GLU A 25 0.96 -17.91 -13.46
C GLU A 25 2.48 -17.67 -13.59
N LEU A 26 2.97 -16.49 -13.18
CA LEU A 26 4.40 -16.19 -13.15
C LEU A 26 5.18 -17.12 -12.22
N ILE A 27 4.67 -17.34 -10.99
CA ILE A 27 5.29 -18.24 -10.01
C ILE A 27 5.34 -19.68 -10.56
N ALA A 28 4.26 -20.13 -11.21
CA ALA A 28 4.19 -21.48 -11.78
C ALA A 28 5.12 -21.66 -12.99
N ALA A 29 5.30 -20.62 -13.80
CA ALA A 29 6.21 -20.63 -14.95
C ALA A 29 7.69 -20.60 -14.54
N HIS A 30 8.01 -20.04 -13.36
CA HIS A 30 9.36 -19.83 -12.87
C HIS A 30 9.57 -20.32 -11.42
N PRO A 31 9.40 -21.63 -11.16
CA PRO A 31 9.51 -22.20 -9.81
C PRO A 31 10.90 -22.02 -9.19
N GLU A 32 11.95 -21.89 -10.01
CA GLU A 32 13.33 -21.64 -9.59
C GLU A 32 13.52 -20.31 -8.86
N LEU A 33 12.65 -19.33 -9.13
CA LEU A 33 12.71 -18.00 -8.51
C LEU A 33 12.17 -17.98 -7.08
N LYS A 34 11.47 -19.04 -6.65
CA LYS A 34 10.92 -19.19 -5.27
C LYS A 34 10.11 -17.98 -4.79
N LEU A 35 9.40 -17.34 -5.71
CA LEU A 35 8.60 -16.15 -5.45
C LEU A 35 7.40 -16.46 -4.56
N THR A 36 7.09 -15.56 -3.64
CA THR A 36 5.86 -15.60 -2.83
C THR A 36 5.01 -14.37 -3.12
N LYS A 37 3.74 -14.56 -3.48
CA LYS A 37 2.79 -13.46 -3.65
C LYS A 37 1.97 -13.21 -2.39
N VAL A 38 1.72 -11.94 -2.09
CA VAL A 38 0.91 -11.50 -0.95
C VAL A 38 0.02 -10.35 -1.38
N VAL A 39 -1.27 -10.43 -1.02
CA VAL A 39 -2.22 -9.34 -1.20
C VAL A 39 -2.10 -8.35 -0.04
N VAL A 40 -1.99 -7.07 -0.36
CA VAL A 40 -1.74 -5.97 0.58
C VAL A 40 -2.82 -4.91 0.41
N SER A 41 -3.21 -4.27 1.51
CA SER A 41 -4.14 -3.14 1.45
C SER A 41 -3.54 -1.99 0.66
N GLU A 42 -4.28 -1.47 -0.32
CA GLU A 42 -3.93 -0.23 -1.03
C GLU A 42 -4.54 1.03 -0.40
N ALA A 43 -5.22 0.89 0.75
CA ALA A 43 -5.87 2.00 1.43
C ALA A 43 -4.92 3.19 1.66
N GLY A 44 -5.25 4.36 1.14
CA GLY A 44 -4.41 5.55 1.23
C GLY A 44 -3.17 5.57 0.32
N ALA A 45 -2.91 4.55 -0.50
CA ALA A 45 -1.74 4.54 -1.41
C ALA A 45 -1.82 5.65 -2.48
N SER A 46 -3.03 5.96 -2.95
CA SER A 46 -3.29 7.09 -3.86
C SER A 46 -3.11 8.46 -3.17
N VAL A 47 -3.45 8.56 -1.89
CA VAL A 47 -3.25 9.78 -1.10
C VAL A 47 -1.77 10.00 -0.83
N TYR A 48 -1.04 8.94 -0.45
CA TYR A 48 0.42 8.98 -0.35
C TYR A 48 1.04 9.44 -1.68
N SER A 49 0.71 8.81 -2.80
CA SER A 49 1.40 9.07 -4.07
C SER A 49 1.24 10.50 -4.58
N ALA A 50 0.08 11.12 -4.31
CA ALA A 50 -0.23 12.51 -4.64
C ALA A 50 0.26 13.52 -3.58
N SER A 51 0.82 13.06 -2.46
CA SER A 51 1.27 13.94 -1.38
C SER A 51 2.56 14.70 -1.74
N ALA A 52 2.75 15.85 -1.08
CA ALA A 52 4.02 16.58 -1.12
C ALA A 52 5.16 15.73 -0.54
N PHE A 53 4.88 14.91 0.48
CA PHE A 53 5.85 14.01 1.09
C PHE A 53 6.40 12.99 0.08
N ALA A 54 5.52 12.26 -0.61
CA ALA A 54 5.95 11.31 -1.64
C ALA A 54 6.64 11.98 -2.83
N SER A 55 6.24 13.22 -3.16
CA SER A 55 6.91 14.01 -4.20
C SER A 55 8.34 14.39 -3.82
N GLN A 56 8.63 14.59 -2.54
CA GLN A 56 9.98 14.84 -2.03
C GLN A 56 10.78 13.54 -1.90
N GLU A 57 10.14 12.43 -1.49
CA GLU A 57 10.81 11.13 -1.32
C GLU A 57 11.17 10.49 -2.66
N LEU A 58 10.34 10.66 -3.69
CA LEU A 58 10.45 10.02 -5.01
C LEU A 58 10.24 11.04 -6.15
N PRO A 59 11.11 12.06 -6.29
CA PRO A 59 10.89 13.18 -7.21
C PRO A 59 10.87 12.76 -8.68
N GLU A 60 11.67 11.75 -9.03
CA GLU A 60 11.83 11.27 -10.41
C GLU A 60 10.71 10.30 -10.85
N LEU A 61 9.80 9.92 -9.96
CA LEU A 61 8.73 8.98 -10.27
C LEU A 61 7.40 9.70 -10.52
N ASP A 62 6.65 9.21 -11.50
CA ASP A 62 5.26 9.61 -11.72
C ASP A 62 4.36 9.20 -10.55
N VAL A 63 3.26 9.93 -10.37
CA VAL A 63 2.27 9.70 -9.30
C VAL A 63 1.73 8.26 -9.31
N SER A 64 1.54 7.65 -10.47
CA SER A 64 1.06 6.26 -10.57
C SER A 64 2.05 5.24 -10.01
N LEU A 65 3.35 5.46 -10.24
CA LEU A 65 4.41 4.55 -9.81
C LEU A 65 4.72 4.66 -8.32
N ARG A 66 4.56 5.85 -7.73
CA ARG A 66 4.72 6.05 -6.27
C ARG A 66 3.74 5.20 -5.47
N GLY A 67 2.51 5.00 -5.98
CA GLY A 67 1.53 4.10 -5.35
C GLY A 67 2.05 2.66 -5.27
N ALA A 68 2.67 2.16 -6.35
CA ALA A 68 3.26 0.82 -6.37
C ALA A 68 4.44 0.68 -5.38
N VAL A 69 5.25 1.73 -5.24
CA VAL A 69 6.33 1.76 -4.22
C VAL A 69 5.75 1.63 -2.81
N SER A 70 4.65 2.34 -2.50
CA SER A 70 4.00 2.23 -1.19
C SER A 70 3.46 0.82 -0.94
N ILE A 71 2.81 0.20 -1.94
CA ILE A 71 2.31 -1.19 -1.81
C ILE A 71 3.44 -2.17 -1.50
N ALA A 72 4.59 -2.05 -2.18
CA ALA A 72 5.75 -2.90 -1.93
C ALA A 72 6.32 -2.70 -0.51
N ARG A 73 6.46 -1.45 -0.06
CA ARG A 73 6.99 -1.12 1.27
C ARG A 73 6.07 -1.56 2.41
N ARG A 74 4.74 -1.49 2.22
CA ARG A 74 3.76 -2.00 3.20
C ARG A 74 3.93 -3.49 3.48
N LEU A 75 4.34 -4.28 2.48
CA LEU A 75 4.60 -5.70 2.71
C LEU A 75 5.84 -5.93 3.59
N GLN A 76 6.83 -5.04 3.50
CA GLN A 76 8.08 -5.13 4.26
C GLN A 76 7.86 -4.70 5.71
N ASP A 77 7.23 -3.54 5.90
CA ASP A 77 6.89 -2.97 7.20
C ASP A 77 5.61 -2.13 7.06
N PRO A 78 4.43 -2.69 7.43
CA PRO A 78 3.17 -1.96 7.33
C PRO A 78 3.16 -0.68 8.17
N LEU A 79 3.75 -0.71 9.37
CA LEU A 79 3.69 0.41 10.30
C LEU A 79 4.50 1.58 9.76
N ALA A 80 5.75 1.34 9.38
CA ALA A 80 6.66 2.38 8.89
C ALA A 80 6.16 3.05 7.60
N GLU A 81 5.35 2.35 6.80
CA GLU A 81 4.79 2.90 5.57
C GLU A 81 3.43 3.60 5.79
N LEU A 82 2.55 3.07 6.66
CA LEU A 82 1.23 3.66 6.90
C LEU A 82 1.30 4.98 7.69
N VAL A 83 2.28 5.16 8.57
CA VAL A 83 2.49 6.43 9.31
C VAL A 83 2.81 7.62 8.40
N LYS A 84 3.17 7.39 7.14
CA LYS A 84 3.44 8.44 6.14
C LYS A 84 2.16 9.07 5.57
N ILE A 85 0.99 8.54 5.93
CA ILE A 85 -0.31 8.94 5.41
C ILE A 85 -1.12 9.53 6.55
N ASP A 86 -1.86 10.61 6.27
CA ASP A 86 -2.85 11.13 7.22
C ASP A 86 -3.81 9.98 7.61
N PRO A 87 -3.93 9.63 8.90
CA PRO A 87 -4.72 8.47 9.32
C PRO A 87 -6.16 8.50 8.80
N LYS A 88 -6.79 9.67 8.70
CA LYS A 88 -8.16 9.83 8.17
C LYS A 88 -8.28 9.51 6.68
N SER A 89 -7.15 9.46 5.98
CA SER A 89 -7.04 9.12 4.56
C SER A 89 -6.75 7.64 4.33
N ILE A 90 -6.44 6.89 5.38
CA ILE A 90 -6.40 5.43 5.34
C ILE A 90 -7.85 4.95 5.35
N GLY A 91 -8.40 4.66 4.17
CA GLY A 91 -9.78 4.22 4.01
C GLY A 91 -10.01 2.84 4.63
N VAL A 92 -10.49 2.81 5.87
CA VAL A 92 -10.73 1.59 6.67
C VAL A 92 -12.22 1.23 6.80
N GLY A 93 -13.12 2.10 6.34
CA GLY A 93 -14.56 1.87 6.40
C GLY A 93 -15.33 2.44 5.20
N GLN A 94 -16.42 1.76 4.84
CA GLN A 94 -17.23 2.13 3.66
C GLN A 94 -17.84 3.54 3.76
N TYR A 95 -18.27 3.95 4.95
CA TYR A 95 -18.93 5.24 5.21
C TYR A 95 -18.02 6.20 5.99
N GLN A 96 -16.70 6.04 5.87
CA GLN A 96 -15.72 6.86 6.59
C GLN A 96 -15.90 8.36 6.33
N HIS A 97 -16.28 8.72 5.11
CA HIS A 97 -16.52 10.10 4.69
C HIS A 97 -17.86 10.67 5.19
N ASP A 98 -18.77 9.83 5.69
CA ASP A 98 -20.07 10.25 6.21
C ASP A 98 -20.01 10.55 7.72
N LEU A 99 -18.85 10.32 8.35
CA LEU A 99 -18.61 10.56 9.78
C LEU A 99 -18.14 11.99 10.03
N SER A 100 -18.26 12.43 11.29
CA SER A 100 -17.67 13.68 11.74
C SER A 100 -16.14 13.60 11.65
N GLU A 101 -15.55 14.44 10.81
CA GLU A 101 -14.09 14.48 10.57
C GLU A 101 -13.28 14.66 11.86
N VAL A 102 -13.74 15.55 12.76
CA VAL A 102 -13.06 15.80 14.05
C VAL A 102 -13.04 14.56 14.93
N LYS A 103 -14.17 13.83 15.01
CA LYS A 103 -14.25 12.61 15.83
C LYS A 103 -13.42 11.48 15.21
N LEU A 104 -13.46 11.35 13.89
CA LEU A 104 -12.70 10.34 13.15
C LEU A 104 -11.20 10.57 13.30
N SER A 105 -10.70 11.79 13.03
CA SER A 105 -9.28 12.13 13.14
C SER A 105 -8.77 11.81 14.54
N ARG A 106 -9.42 12.34 15.59
CA ARG A 106 -8.99 12.11 16.97
C ARG A 106 -8.93 10.62 17.32
N SER A 107 -9.88 9.82 16.84
CA SER A 107 -9.90 8.38 17.11
C SER A 107 -8.79 7.65 16.37
N LEU A 108 -8.51 8.01 15.12
CA LEU A 108 -7.47 7.36 14.32
C LEU A 108 -6.07 7.80 14.77
N ASP A 109 -5.89 9.07 15.13
CA ASP A 109 -4.64 9.59 15.70
C ASP A 109 -4.26 8.85 16.97
N ALA A 110 -5.23 8.59 17.86
CA ALA A 110 -5.01 7.81 19.08
C ALA A 110 -4.59 6.36 18.79
N VAL A 111 -5.20 5.71 17.81
CA VAL A 111 -4.81 4.35 17.40
C VAL A 111 -3.40 4.33 16.81
N VAL A 112 -3.01 5.36 16.06
CA VAL A 112 -1.66 5.46 15.51
C VAL A 112 -0.64 5.67 16.64
N GLU A 113 -0.94 6.53 17.61
CA GLU A 113 -0.10 6.72 18.80
C GLU A 113 0.06 5.43 19.62
N ASP A 114 -1.02 4.67 19.83
CA ASP A 114 -0.97 3.40 20.56
C ASP A 114 -0.18 2.29 19.82
N CYS A 115 -0.09 2.36 18.49
CA CYS A 115 0.58 1.36 17.67
C CYS A 115 2.08 1.59 17.46
N VAL A 116 2.59 2.80 17.74
CA VAL A 116 3.98 3.23 17.50
C VAL A 116 4.78 3.25 18.79
#